data_AF-A0A699R4F5-F1
#
_entry.id   AF-A0A699R4F5-F1
#
_cell.length_a   1.000
_cell.length_b   1.000
_cell.length_c   1.000
_cell.angle_alpha   90.00
_cell.angle_beta   90.00
_cell.angle_gamma   90.00
#
_symmetry.space_group_name_H-M   'P 1'
#
loop_
_entity.id
_entity.type
_entity.pdbx_description
1 polymer ?
#
loop_
_entity_poly.entity_id
_entity_poly.type
_entity_poly.pdbx_seq_one_letter_code
_entity_poly.pdbx_strand_id
1 'polypeptide(L)'
;TNAQLQTMMDQGVTAALAARDALRSYTQHFQELALLCRRMFSKEADKIEKYVGGLPDMIHGSVVASKPKTMQEAIEIATELMDKKVRTFAERETASKRKFENTSRTTRN
;
A
#
# COMPACT_ATOMS: atom_id res chain seq x y z
N THR A 1 -26.04 -13.85 -0.41
CA THR A 1 -26.90 -12.84 -1.10
C THR A 1 -26.16 -11.52 -1.16
N ASN A 2 -26.42 -10.66 -2.17
CA ASN A 2 -25.77 -9.39 -2.56
C ASN A 2 -24.92 -8.63 -1.51
N ALA A 3 -25.32 -8.60 -0.23
CA ALA A 3 -24.51 -8.12 0.89
C ALA A 3 -23.11 -8.78 0.98
N GLN A 4 -22.98 -10.10 0.76
CA GLN A 4 -21.67 -10.77 0.79
C GLN A 4 -20.71 -10.25 -0.27
N LEU A 5 -21.20 -9.97 -1.48
CA LEU A 5 -20.38 -9.40 -2.56
C LEU A 5 -19.98 -7.96 -2.23
N GLN A 6 -20.90 -7.19 -1.64
CA GLN A 6 -20.62 -5.83 -1.17
C GLN A 6 -19.54 -5.81 -0.09
N THR A 7 -19.65 -6.69 0.90
CA THR A 7 -18.64 -6.86 1.95
C THR A 7 -17.28 -7.25 1.39
N MET A 8 -17.22 -8.16 0.41
CA MET A 8 -15.94 -8.54 -0.22
C MET A 8 -15.27 -7.38 -0.96
N MET A 9 -16.06 -6.49 -1.57
CA MET A 9 -15.52 -5.28 -2.25
C MET A 9 -14.98 -4.27 -1.24
N ASP A 10 -15.75 -3.98 -0.19
CA ASP A 10 -15.36 -3.00 0.84
C ASP A 10 -14.13 -3.49 1.64
N GLN A 11 -14.01 -4.81 1.87
CA GLN A 11 -12.85 -5.45 2.50
C GLN A 11 -11.53 -5.18 1.74
N GLY A 12 -11.57 -5.13 0.41
CA GLY A 12 -10.39 -4.86 -0.41
C GLY A 12 -9.82 -3.46 -0.19
N VAL A 13 -10.69 -2.44 -0.09
CA VAL A 13 -10.27 -1.06 0.18
C VAL A 13 -9.83 -0.89 1.64
N THR A 14 -10.53 -1.50 2.60
CA THR A 14 -10.13 -1.46 4.01
C THR A 14 -8.75 -2.09 4.23
N ALA A 15 -8.48 -3.24 3.61
CA ALA A 15 -7.17 -3.91 3.72
C ALA A 15 -6.03 -3.04 3.13
N ALA A 16 -6.27 -2.38 2.00
CA ALA A 16 -5.29 -1.49 1.40
C ALA A 16 -5.02 -0.23 2.25
N LEU A 17 -6.06 0.33 2.89
CA LEU A 17 -5.91 1.45 3.82
C LEU A 17 -5.11 1.06 5.07
N ALA A 18 -5.41 -0.10 5.66
CA ALA A 18 -4.65 -0.62 6.80
C ALA A 18 -3.18 -0.85 6.44
N ALA A 19 -2.89 -1.38 5.25
CA ALA A 19 -1.53 -1.55 4.77
C ALA A 19 -0.79 -0.21 4.59
N ARG A 20 -1.48 0.85 4.16
CA ARG A 20 -0.91 2.20 4.04
C ARG A 20 -0.58 2.80 5.40
N ASP A 21 -1.47 2.66 6.36
CA ASP A 21 -1.26 3.20 7.71
C ASP A 21 -0.12 2.42 8.42
N ALA A 22 -0.05 1.10 8.23
CA ALA A 22 1.06 0.28 8.68
C ALA A 22 2.40 0.70 8.03
N LEU A 23 2.42 0.95 6.72
CA LEU A 23 3.62 1.45 6.02
C LEU A 23 4.09 2.80 6.59
N ARG A 24 3.16 3.70 6.89
CA ARG A 24 3.48 5.01 7.50
C ARG A 24 4.11 4.85 8.87
N SER A 25 3.48 4.05 9.74
CA SER A 25 4.01 3.76 11.07
C SER A 25 5.38 3.10 11.01
N TYR A 26 5.55 2.09 10.14
CA TYR A 26 6.82 1.42 9.92
C TYR A 26 7.91 2.40 9.47
N THR A 27 7.63 3.25 8.49
CA THR A 27 8.59 4.23 7.97
C THR A 27 9.03 5.22 9.04
N GLN A 28 8.08 5.74 9.83
CA GLN A 28 8.38 6.63 10.94
C GLN A 28 9.29 5.95 11.98
N HIS A 29 8.92 4.76 12.45
CA HIS A 29 9.73 4.03 13.41
C HIS A 29 11.11 3.66 12.88
N PHE A 30 11.23 3.31 11.61
CA PHE A 30 12.51 3.03 10.97
C PHE A 30 13.42 4.27 10.97
N GLN A 31 12.88 5.44 10.65
CA GLN A 31 13.62 6.70 10.69
C GLN A 31 14.04 7.09 12.11
N GLU A 32 13.16 6.93 13.10
CA GLU A 32 13.46 7.17 14.51
C GLU A 32 14.60 6.26 15.01
N LEU A 33 14.54 4.96 14.70
CA LEU A 33 15.59 4.00 15.02
C LEU A 33 16.92 4.34 14.33
N ALA A 34 16.87 4.72 13.05
CA ALA A 34 18.05 5.11 12.29
C ALA A 34 18.72 6.37 12.85
N LEU A 35 17.94 7.32 13.38
CA LEU A 35 18.43 8.54 14.02
C LEU A 35 19.03 8.26 15.41
N LEU A 36 18.32 7.49 16.25
CA LEU A 36 18.77 7.14 17.61
C LEU A 36 20.02 6.27 17.58
N CYS A 37 20.12 5.37 16.60
CA CYS A 37 21.26 4.51 16.43
C CYS A 37 22.11 4.97 15.24
N ARG A 38 22.85 6.07 15.40
CA ARG A 38 23.80 6.58 14.39
C ARG A 38 24.79 5.51 13.87
N ARG A 39 24.98 4.40 14.60
CA ARG A 39 25.82 3.24 14.23
C ARG A 39 25.06 2.01 13.71
N MET A 40 23.73 2.00 13.65
CA MET A 40 22.95 0.79 13.25
C MET A 40 23.15 0.39 11.79
N PHE A 41 23.67 1.31 10.97
CA PHE A 41 23.87 1.09 9.55
C PHE A 41 25.26 1.54 9.13
N SER A 42 26.00 0.65 8.49
CA SER A 42 27.37 0.92 8.04
C SER A 42 27.40 1.71 6.74
N LYS A 43 26.40 1.52 5.87
CA LYS A 43 26.24 2.23 4.58
C LYS A 43 24.77 2.58 4.32
N GLU A 44 24.56 3.53 3.41
CA GLU A 44 23.21 3.91 2.94
C GLU A 44 22.50 2.73 2.27
N ALA A 45 23.23 1.91 1.51
CA ALA A 45 22.70 0.70 0.90
C ALA A 45 22.14 -0.28 1.95
N ASP A 46 22.82 -0.47 3.08
CA ASP A 46 22.37 -1.35 4.16
C ASP A 46 21.05 -0.85 4.79
N LYS A 47 20.86 0.48 4.87
CA LYS A 47 19.60 1.08 5.33
C LYS A 47 18.48 0.76 4.36
N ILE A 48 18.73 0.97 3.07
CA ILE A 48 17.76 0.75 2.01
C ILE A 48 17.34 -0.73 2.00
N GLU A 49 18.29 -1.65 2.08
CA GLU A 49 18.01 -3.09 2.12
C GLU A 49 17.13 -3.47 3.32
N LYS A 50 17.45 -3.01 4.53
CA LYS A 50 16.63 -3.29 5.71
C LYS A 50 15.24 -2.65 5.64
N TYR A 51 15.14 -1.44 5.11
CA TYR A 51 13.86 -0.75 4.93
C TYR A 51 12.99 -1.51 3.94
N VAL A 52 13.54 -1.85 2.77
CA VAL A 52 12.83 -2.59 1.73
C VAL A 52 12.39 -3.96 2.24
N GLY A 53 13.24 -4.66 3.00
CA GLY A 53 12.91 -5.97 3.58
C GLY A 53 11.75 -5.97 4.58
N GLY A 54 11.35 -4.81 5.12
CA GLY A 54 10.16 -4.68 5.99
C GLY A 54 8.89 -4.24 5.25
N LEU A 55 8.93 -4.04 3.93
CA LEU A 55 7.78 -3.56 3.17
C LEU A 55 6.74 -4.64 2.93
N PRO A 56 5.45 -4.28 2.85
CA PRO A 56 4.40 -5.21 2.44
C PRO A 56 4.65 -5.79 1.04
N ASP A 57 4.36 -7.08 0.86
CA ASP A 57 4.51 -7.81 -0.42
C ASP A 57 3.89 -7.07 -1.62
N MET A 58 2.78 -6.37 -1.38
CA MET A 58 2.04 -5.63 -2.39
C MET A 58 2.88 -4.57 -3.12
N ILE A 59 3.91 -4.02 -2.46
CA ILE A 59 4.81 -2.99 -3.03
C ILE A 59 6.28 -3.43 -3.08
N HIS A 60 6.68 -4.43 -2.28
CA HIS A 60 8.06 -4.89 -2.14
C HIS A 60 8.75 -5.10 -3.49
N GLY A 61 8.18 -5.93 -4.36
CA GLY A 61 8.79 -6.24 -5.66
C GLY A 61 8.98 -5.02 -6.56
N SER A 62 8.05 -4.07 -6.52
CA SER A 62 8.14 -2.85 -7.32
C SER A 62 9.19 -1.88 -6.77
N VAL A 63 9.32 -1.76 -5.44
CA VAL A 63 10.38 -0.94 -4.83
C VAL A 63 11.77 -1.51 -5.13
N VAL A 64 11.94 -2.85 -5.04
CA VAL A 64 13.20 -3.53 -5.41
C VAL A 64 13.56 -3.26 -6.88
N ALA A 65 12.59 -3.33 -7.78
CA ALA A 65 12.81 -3.10 -9.21
C ALA A 65 13.24 -1.66 -9.53
N SER A 66 12.76 -0.68 -8.76
CA SER A 66 13.12 0.74 -8.93
C SER A 66 14.54 1.07 -8.51
N LYS A 67 15.22 0.20 -7.75
CA LYS A 67 16.62 0.34 -7.31
C LYS A 67 16.92 1.74 -6.71
N PRO A 68 16.24 2.14 -5.62
CA PRO A 68 16.49 3.43 -4.98
C PRO A 68 17.96 3.54 -4.55
N LYS A 69 18.53 4.73 -4.72
CA LYS A 69 19.92 5.06 -4.34
C LYS A 69 20.00 5.72 -2.98
N THR A 70 18.91 6.32 -2.53
CA THR A 70 18.81 6.97 -1.23
C THR A 70 17.62 6.43 -0.43
N MET A 71 17.69 6.55 0.89
CA MET A 71 16.56 6.23 1.77
C MET A 71 15.31 7.04 1.45
N GLN A 72 15.49 8.31 1.08
CA GLN A 72 14.37 9.18 0.73
C GLN A 72 13.65 8.70 -0.54
N GLU A 73 14.39 8.32 -1.58
CA GLU A 73 13.80 7.74 -2.80
C GLU A 73 13.04 6.45 -2.49
N ALA A 74 13.58 5.58 -1.64
CA ALA A 74 12.90 4.33 -1.25
C ALA A 74 11.54 4.61 -0.58
N ILE A 75 11.48 5.60 0.31
CA ILE A 75 10.26 6.03 1.02
C ILE A 75 9.24 6.65 0.07
N GLU A 76 9.69 7.53 -0.83
CA GLU A 76 8.83 8.18 -1.82
C GLU A 76 8.19 7.16 -2.74
N ILE A 77 8.99 6.24 -3.30
CA ILE A 77 8.51 5.18 -4.18
C ILE A 77 7.52 4.27 -3.43
N ALA A 78 7.84 3.85 -2.21
CA ALA A 78 6.96 2.99 -1.41
C ALA A 78 5.61 3.67 -1.13
N THR A 79 5.62 4.95 -0.78
CA THR A 79 4.42 5.75 -0.49
C THR A 79 3.58 5.95 -1.74
N GLU A 80 4.20 6.35 -2.86
CA GLU A 80 3.51 6.55 -4.14
C GLU A 80 2.84 5.26 -4.63
N LEU A 81 3.56 4.13 -4.56
CA LEU A 81 3.02 2.83 -4.94
C LEU A 81 1.84 2.42 -4.07
N MET A 82 1.93 2.64 -2.76
CA MET A 82 0.85 2.34 -1.83
C MET A 82 -0.39 3.20 -2.11
N ASP A 83 -0.23 4.51 -2.30
CA ASP A 83 -1.33 5.42 -2.61
C ASP A 83 -1.98 5.07 -3.95
N LYS A 84 -1.18 4.70 -4.95
CA LYS A 84 -1.69 4.22 -6.26
C LYS A 84 -2.50 2.94 -6.10
N LYS A 85 -2.07 2.00 -5.26
CA LYS A 85 -2.83 0.76 -4.99
C LYS A 85 -4.16 1.07 -4.31
N VAL A 86 -4.16 1.88 -3.25
CA VAL A 86 -5.39 2.30 -2.56
C VAL A 86 -6.37 2.95 -3.54
N ARG A 87 -5.89 3.88 -4.37
CA ARG A 87 -6.71 4.53 -5.40
C ARG A 87 -7.30 3.51 -6.39
N THR A 88 -6.49 2.57 -6.87
CA THR A 88 -6.94 1.52 -7.80
C THR A 88 -8.03 0.65 -7.17
N PHE A 89 -7.90 0.29 -5.90
CA PHE A 89 -8.92 -0.49 -5.19
C PHE A 89 -10.22 0.32 -5.03
N ALA A 90 -10.13 1.59 -4.62
CA ALA A 90 -11.30 2.46 -4.48
C ALA A 90 -12.03 2.68 -5.83
N GLU A 91 -11.29 2.89 -6.92
CA GLU A 91 -11.86 3.01 -8.27
C GLU A 91 -12.57 1.72 -8.71
N ARG A 92 -11.98 0.55 -8.45
CA ARG A 92 -12.61 -0.74 -8.74
C ARG A 92 -13.86 -0.98 -7.92
N GLU A 93 -13.85 -0.59 -6.65
CA GLU A 93 -15.00 -0.69 -5.75
C GLU A 93 -16.18 0.16 -6.29
N THR A 94 -15.93 1.44 -6.59
CA THR A 94 -16.96 2.35 -7.12
C THR A 94 -17.48 1.91 -8.49
N ALA A 95 -16.62 1.44 -9.40
CA ALA A 95 -17.03 0.91 -10.69
C ALA A 95 -17.91 -0.34 -10.55
N SER A 96 -17.57 -1.23 -9.61
CA SER A 96 -18.33 -2.46 -9.35
C SER A 96 -19.68 -2.16 -8.69
N LYS A 97 -19.76 -1.20 -7.75
CA LYS A 97 -21.04 -0.73 -7.18
C LYS A 97 -21.97 -0.16 -8.25
N ARG A 98 -21.47 0.68 -9.16
CA ARG A 98 -22.27 1.23 -10.28
C ARG A 98 -22.82 0.14 -11.21
N LYS A 99 -22.01 -0.87 -11.55
CA LYS A 99 -22.46 -2.00 -12.37
C LYS A 99 -23.55 -2.81 -11.64
N PHE A 100 -23.39 -3.02 -10.34
CA PHE A 100 -24.36 -3.75 -9.54
C PHE A 100 -25.72 -3.03 -9.47
N GLU A 101 -25.74 -1.71 -9.26
CA GLU A 101 -26.98 -0.93 -9.28
C GLU A 101 -27.68 -0.93 -10.65
N ASN A 102 -26.93 -0.90 -11.75
CA ASN A 102 -27.54 -0.97 -13.08
C ASN A 102 -28.19 -2.32 -13.35
N THR A 103 -27.52 -3.43 -13.00
CA THR A 103 -28.07 -4.79 -13.18
C THR A 103 -29.33 -5.02 -12.34
N SER A 104 -29.40 -4.50 -11.11
CA SER A 104 -30.57 -4.65 -10.24
C SER A 104 -31.79 -3.85 -10.72
N ARG A 105 -31.56 -2.74 -11.43
CA ARG A 105 -32.63 -1.92 -12.04
C ARG A 105 -33.20 -2.57 -13.31
N THR A 106 -32.38 -3.25 -14.11
CA THR A 106 -32.82 -3.90 -15.36
C THR A 106 -33.64 -5.18 -15.12
N THR A 107 -33.41 -5.92 -14.03
CA THR A 107 -34.16 -7.15 -13.72
C THR A 107 -35.49 -6.94 -13.00
N ARG A 108 -35.83 -5.70 -12.61
CA ARG A 108 -37.10 -5.34 -11.96
C ARG A 108 -38.16 -4.82 -12.95
N ASN A 109 -37.85 -4.78 -14.25
CA ASN A 109 -38.75 -4.32 -15.31
C ASN A 109 -39.43 -5.48 -16.03
#